data_AF-A0AAV8V869-F1
#
_entry.id   AF-A0AAV8V869-F1
#
_cell.length_a   1.000
_cell.length_b   1.000
_cell.length_c   1.000
_cell.angle_alpha   90.00
_cell.angle_beta   90.00
_cell.angle_gamma   90.00
#
_symmetry.space_group_name_H-M   'P 1'
#
loop_
_entity.id
_entity.type
_entity.pdbx_description
1 polymer ?
#
loop_
_entity_poly.entity_id
_entity_poly.type
_entity_poly.pdbx_seq_one_letter_code
_entity_poly.pdbx_strand_id
1 'polypeptide(L)'
;MNDNAESFSIPAEIKQEAQEATLRLLSAKSKRVYEKEMVEFDNWRKKRGLEEGAITEEVLLAYFFNVEKHFAASSTWTKYSMLKSMLKVHKGIDISKYGKLTSYLKVGSRKYKTKKAKILERNQIEEFLKKAPDVEYLQAKVALILGVAGATQFRKHFQKWLHLLGSLIQKVLPGME
;
A
#
# COMPACT_ATOMS: atom_id res chain seq x y z
N MET A 1 -17.43 -11.63 50.02
CA MET A 1 -16.07 -11.50 49.45
C MET A 1 -16.16 -10.39 48.43
N ASN A 2 -15.44 -9.29 48.67
CA ASN A 2 -15.58 -8.03 47.95
C ASN A 2 -14.43 -7.96 46.93
N ASP A 3 -14.68 -8.40 45.70
CA ASP A 3 -13.72 -8.34 44.60
C ASP A 3 -13.69 -6.91 44.05
N ASN A 4 -13.05 -6.02 44.81
CA ASN A 4 -12.77 -4.66 44.38
C ASN A 4 -11.60 -4.72 43.38
N ALA A 5 -11.94 -4.91 42.09
CA ALA A 5 -10.98 -4.81 41.01
C ALA A 5 -10.48 -3.37 40.93
N GLU A 6 -9.38 -3.07 41.64
CA GLU A 6 -8.64 -1.82 41.51
C GLU A 6 -8.29 -1.61 40.04
N SER A 7 -8.99 -0.67 39.40
CA SER A 7 -8.63 -0.21 38.06
C SER A 7 -7.31 0.55 38.18
N PHE A 8 -6.20 -0.12 37.96
CA PHE A 8 -4.89 0.52 37.85
C PHE A 8 -4.95 1.54 36.70
N SER A 9 -5.04 2.82 37.06
CA SER A 9 -5.05 3.91 36.08
C SER A 9 -3.62 4.15 35.60
N ILE A 10 -3.34 3.76 34.35
CA ILE A 10 -2.05 4.01 33.71
C ILE A 10 -1.84 5.54 33.60
N PRO A 11 -0.70 6.09 34.09
CA PRO A 11 -0.36 7.50 33.97
C PRO A 11 -0.37 7.99 32.51
N ALA A 12 -0.70 9.26 32.32
CA ALA A 12 -0.83 9.87 30.99
C ALA A 12 0.48 9.84 30.19
N GLU A 13 1.62 10.04 30.85
CA GLU A 13 2.95 9.96 30.22
C GLU A 13 3.22 8.58 29.63
N ILE A 14 2.96 7.51 30.39
CA ILE A 14 3.13 6.14 29.90
C ILE A 14 2.17 5.83 28.73
N LYS A 15 0.95 6.38 28.73
CA LYS A 15 0.02 6.26 27.59
C LYS A 15 0.55 6.99 26.35
N GLN A 16 1.18 8.15 26.51
CA GLN A 16 1.77 8.91 25.40
C GLN A 16 2.99 8.20 24.83
N GLU A 17 3.91 7.71 25.68
CA GLU A 17 5.07 6.93 25.23
C GLU A 17 4.66 5.66 24.47
N ALA A 18 3.65 4.95 24.97
CA ALA A 18 3.09 3.78 24.29
C ALA A 18 2.46 4.14 22.95
N GLN A 19 1.76 5.28 22.84
CA GLN A 19 1.21 5.78 21.59
C GLN A 19 2.32 6.15 20.58
N GLU A 20 3.37 6.83 21.03
CA GLU A 20 4.52 7.14 20.17
C GLU A 20 5.25 5.89 19.68
N ALA A 21 5.49 4.92 20.56
CA ALA A 21 6.07 3.63 20.18
C ALA A 21 5.18 2.91 19.14
N THR A 22 3.86 2.98 19.31
CA THR A 22 2.88 2.36 18.42
C THR A 22 2.79 3.07 17.06
N LEU A 23 2.94 4.40 17.04
CA LEU A 23 3.04 5.18 15.80
C LEU A 23 4.34 4.88 15.03
N ARG A 24 5.44 4.58 15.73
CA ARG A 24 6.71 4.16 15.11
C ARG A 24 6.63 2.77 14.47
N LEU A 25 5.65 1.94 14.84
CA LEU A 25 5.38 0.67 14.15
C LEU A 25 4.87 0.87 12.72
N LEU A 26 4.24 2.02 12.42
CA LEU A 26 3.84 2.37 11.07
C LEU A 26 5.06 2.91 10.33
N SER A 27 5.56 2.17 9.33
CA SER A 27 6.63 2.67 8.46
C SER A 27 6.31 4.07 7.92
N ALA A 28 7.27 5.00 7.96
CA ALA A 28 7.06 6.42 7.60
C ALA A 28 6.46 6.61 6.20
N LYS A 29 6.83 5.74 5.24
CA LYS A 29 6.29 5.74 3.87
C LYS A 29 4.80 5.39 3.79
N SER A 30 4.33 4.54 4.69
CA SER A 30 2.95 4.05 4.71
C SER A 30 2.02 4.97 5.52
N LYS A 31 2.57 5.73 6.49
CA LYS A 31 1.82 6.60 7.39
C LYS A 31 0.84 7.53 6.66
N ARG A 32 1.32 8.28 5.65
CA ARG A 32 0.48 9.21 4.86
C ARG A 32 -0.70 8.52 4.17
N VAL A 33 -0.50 7.30 3.67
CA VAL A 33 -1.55 6.55 2.97
C VAL A 33 -2.58 6.02 3.98
N TYR A 34 -2.12 5.58 5.15
CA TYR A 34 -2.97 5.04 6.20
C TYR A 34 -3.81 6.13 6.86
N GLU A 35 -3.22 7.30 7.11
CA GLU A 35 -3.95 8.50 7.58
C GLU A 35 -5.04 8.92 6.60
N LYS A 36 -4.72 8.94 5.29
CA LYS A 36 -5.72 9.24 4.26
C LYS A 36 -6.89 8.25 4.30
N GLU A 37 -6.61 6.95 4.44
CA GLU A 37 -7.66 5.93 4.54
C GLU A 37 -8.55 6.14 5.78
N MET A 38 -7.94 6.48 6.91
CA MET A 38 -8.68 6.77 8.15
C MET A 38 -9.60 7.98 7.98
N VAL A 39 -9.11 9.05 7.33
CA VAL A 39 -9.92 10.24 7.01
C VAL A 39 -11.06 9.90 6.04
N GLU A 40 -10.82 9.07 5.03
CA GLU A 40 -11.88 8.60 4.12
C GLU A 40 -12.98 7.84 4.88
N PHE A 41 -12.61 6.98 5.82
CA PHE A 41 -13.55 6.25 6.67
C PHE A 41 -14.34 7.19 7.61
N ASP A 42 -13.68 8.10 8.31
CA ASP A 42 -14.36 9.04 9.20
C ASP A 42 -15.28 10.00 8.42
N ASN A 43 -14.90 10.42 7.21
CA ASN A 43 -15.77 11.19 6.32
C ASN A 43 -17.01 10.39 5.89
N TRP A 44 -16.85 9.11 5.55
CA TRP A 44 -17.98 8.24 5.22
C TRP A 44 -18.93 8.08 6.40
N ARG A 45 -18.41 7.95 7.63
CA ARG A 45 -19.21 7.88 8.85
C ARG A 45 -19.98 9.16 9.13
N LYS A 46 -19.32 10.32 9.04
CA LYS A 46 -19.94 11.64 9.21
C LYS A 46 -21.10 11.83 8.23
N LYS A 47 -20.93 11.44 6.97
CA LYS A 47 -22.00 11.47 5.95
C LYS A 47 -23.20 10.57 6.27
N ARG A 48 -23.00 9.52 7.09
CA ARG A 48 -24.05 8.60 7.53
C ARG A 48 -24.66 8.98 8.89
N GLY A 49 -24.22 10.08 9.51
CA GLY A 49 -24.70 10.52 10.82
C GLY A 49 -24.27 9.62 11.98
N LEU A 50 -23.18 8.85 11.83
CA LEU A 50 -22.67 7.96 12.87
C LEU A 50 -21.80 8.72 13.87
N GLU A 51 -22.06 8.55 15.16
CA GLU A 51 -21.27 9.14 16.24
C GLU A 51 -19.83 8.61 16.29
N GLU A 52 -18.89 9.41 16.83
CA GLU A 52 -17.44 9.14 16.82
C GLU A 52 -17.02 7.83 17.52
N GLY A 53 -17.84 7.31 18.45
CA GLY A 53 -17.62 6.06 19.18
C GLY A 53 -18.20 4.78 18.54
N ALA A 54 -19.13 4.89 17.59
CA ALA A 54 -19.83 3.74 17.02
C ALA A 54 -19.03 3.05 15.90
N ILE A 55 -17.91 2.40 16.25
CA ILE A 55 -17.15 1.54 15.33
C ILE A 55 -17.45 0.09 15.71
N THR A 56 -18.55 -0.44 15.17
CA THR A 56 -18.96 -1.83 15.35
C THR A 56 -18.67 -2.66 14.11
N GLU A 57 -18.82 -3.99 14.22
CA GLU A 57 -18.67 -4.88 13.08
C GLU A 57 -19.68 -4.56 11.96
N GLU A 58 -20.91 -4.16 12.30
CA GLU A 58 -21.97 -3.78 11.35
C GLU A 58 -21.61 -2.52 10.57
N VAL A 59 -21.04 -1.51 11.24
CA VAL A 59 -20.58 -0.27 10.59
C VAL A 59 -19.47 -0.56 9.60
N LEU A 60 -18.51 -1.40 9.98
CA LEU A 60 -17.42 -1.80 9.09
C LEU A 60 -17.92 -2.67 7.93
N LEU A 61 -18.85 -3.58 8.17
CA LEU A 61 -19.49 -4.36 7.11
C LEU A 61 -20.17 -3.44 6.08
N ALA A 62 -20.96 -2.47 6.54
CA ALA A 62 -21.61 -1.50 5.65
C ALA A 62 -20.61 -0.64 4.88
N TYR A 63 -19.50 -0.24 5.52
CA TYR A 63 -18.42 0.47 4.86
C TYR A 63 -17.77 -0.37 3.76
N PHE A 64 -17.34 -1.60 4.08
CA PHE A 64 -16.68 -2.48 3.11
C PHE A 64 -17.62 -2.96 1.99
N PHE A 65 -18.92 -3.07 2.26
CA PHE A 65 -19.93 -3.27 1.23
C PHE A 65 -20.01 -2.10 0.24
N ASN A 66 -19.75 -0.87 0.69
CA ASN A 66 -19.64 0.28 -0.21
C ASN A 66 -18.30 0.30 -0.95
N VAL A 67 -17.19 -0.03 -0.28
CA VAL A 67 -15.85 -0.09 -0.88
C VAL A 67 -15.77 -1.11 -2.01
N GLU A 68 -16.35 -2.31 -1.84
CA GLU A 68 -16.31 -3.37 -2.85
C GLU A 68 -16.98 -2.97 -4.18
N LYS A 69 -17.91 -2.00 -4.17
CA LYS A 69 -18.54 -1.48 -5.41
C LYS A 69 -17.58 -0.69 -6.29
N HIS A 70 -16.51 -0.14 -5.71
CA HIS A 70 -15.59 0.77 -6.39
C HIS A 70 -14.18 0.20 -6.52
N PHE A 71 -13.83 -0.83 -5.74
CA PHE A 71 -12.47 -1.34 -5.64
C PHE A 71 -12.42 -2.86 -5.87
N ALA A 72 -11.34 -3.30 -6.54
CA ALA A 72 -11.02 -4.71 -6.65
C ALA A 72 -10.75 -5.34 -5.28
N ALA A 73 -10.98 -6.65 -5.13
CA ALA A 73 -10.83 -7.33 -3.85
C ALA A 73 -9.44 -7.13 -3.20
N SER A 74 -8.37 -7.11 -4.00
CA SER A 74 -7.01 -6.82 -3.50
C SER A 74 -6.88 -5.42 -2.89
N SER A 75 -7.52 -4.43 -3.51
CA SER A 75 -7.56 -3.05 -3.02
C SER A 75 -8.43 -2.95 -1.77
N THR A 76 -9.56 -3.64 -1.72
CA THR A 76 -10.41 -3.72 -0.53
C THR A 76 -9.66 -4.31 0.68
N TRP A 77 -8.89 -5.39 0.48
CA TRP A 77 -8.03 -5.94 1.54
C TRP A 77 -6.92 -4.97 1.96
N THR A 78 -6.37 -4.21 1.02
CA THR A 78 -5.38 -3.17 1.33
C THR A 78 -5.99 -2.10 2.23
N LYS A 79 -7.19 -1.60 1.90
CA LYS A 79 -7.95 -0.65 2.72
C LYS A 79 -8.29 -1.24 4.10
N TYR A 80 -8.69 -2.51 4.17
CA TYR A 80 -8.89 -3.23 5.44
C TYR A 80 -7.62 -3.25 6.29
N SER A 81 -6.46 -3.59 5.73
CA SER A 81 -5.21 -3.62 6.48
C SER A 81 -4.80 -2.23 6.98
N MET A 82 -5.03 -1.18 6.19
CA MET A 82 -4.80 0.20 6.59
C MET A 82 -5.70 0.59 7.77
N LEU A 83 -7.01 0.38 7.65
CA LEU A 83 -7.96 0.68 8.72
C LEU A 83 -7.72 -0.16 9.97
N LYS A 84 -7.39 -1.45 9.82
CA LYS A 84 -7.02 -2.31 10.95
C LYS A 84 -5.87 -1.72 11.75
N SER A 85 -4.84 -1.25 11.05
CA SER A 85 -3.66 -0.67 11.69
C SER A 85 -4.01 0.66 12.37
N MET A 86 -4.74 1.53 11.68
CA MET A 86 -5.13 2.84 12.20
C MET A 86 -6.08 2.75 13.40
N LEU A 87 -7.08 1.87 13.33
CA LEU A 87 -8.03 1.65 14.42
C LEU A 87 -7.37 1.05 15.65
N LYS A 88 -6.40 0.15 15.46
CA LYS A 88 -5.60 -0.41 16.54
C LYS A 88 -4.73 0.66 17.20
N VAL A 89 -4.05 1.50 16.42
CA VAL A 89 -3.12 2.53 16.90
C VAL A 89 -3.85 3.69 17.57
N HIS A 90 -4.88 4.25 16.93
CA HIS A 90 -5.53 5.49 17.39
C HIS A 90 -6.72 5.26 18.32
N LYS A 91 -7.44 4.15 18.17
CA LYS A 91 -8.68 3.89 18.92
C LYS A 91 -8.61 2.64 19.79
N GLY A 92 -7.51 1.89 19.75
CA GLY A 92 -7.36 0.64 20.47
C GLY A 92 -8.30 -0.48 19.99
N ILE A 93 -8.94 -0.31 18.84
CA ILE A 93 -9.95 -1.25 18.33
C ILE A 93 -9.28 -2.29 17.43
N ASP A 94 -9.37 -3.56 17.82
CA ASP A 94 -8.87 -4.66 17.03
C ASP A 94 -9.96 -5.30 16.15
N ILE A 95 -10.06 -4.81 14.91
CA ILE A 95 -11.03 -5.31 13.94
C ILE A 95 -10.70 -6.71 13.39
N SER A 96 -9.59 -7.35 13.80
CA SER A 96 -9.31 -8.74 13.43
C SER A 96 -10.19 -9.75 14.14
N LYS A 97 -10.81 -9.33 15.25
CA LYS A 97 -11.78 -10.13 16.00
C LYS A 97 -13.15 -10.20 15.32
N TYR A 98 -13.38 -9.36 14.31
CA TYR A 98 -14.63 -9.29 13.56
C TYR A 98 -14.69 -10.40 12.50
N GLY A 99 -15.23 -11.54 12.91
CA GLY A 99 -15.32 -12.76 12.11
C GLY A 99 -16.27 -12.64 10.92
N LYS A 100 -17.40 -11.93 11.05
CA LYS A 100 -18.34 -11.70 9.94
C LYS A 100 -17.70 -10.79 8.89
N LEU A 101 -17.03 -9.73 9.32
CA LEU A 101 -16.29 -8.83 8.43
C LEU A 101 -15.20 -9.58 7.65
N THR A 102 -14.38 -10.36 8.35
CA THR A 102 -13.30 -11.12 7.74
C THR A 102 -13.83 -12.17 6.77
N SER A 103 -14.93 -12.85 7.12
CA SER A 103 -15.58 -13.84 6.25
C SER A 103 -16.17 -13.19 5.00
N TYR A 104 -16.81 -12.02 5.14
CA TYR A 104 -17.31 -11.23 4.03
C TYR A 104 -16.21 -10.88 3.02
N LEU A 105 -15.09 -10.31 3.49
CA LEU A 105 -13.95 -9.94 2.64
C LEU A 105 -13.32 -11.16 1.93
N LYS A 106 -13.29 -12.33 2.59
CA LYS A 106 -12.79 -13.59 2.01
C LYS A 106 -13.69 -14.08 0.86
N VAL A 107 -15.00 -13.87 0.95
CA VAL A 107 -15.93 -14.23 -0.13
C VAL A 107 -15.70 -13.35 -1.35
N GLY A 108 -15.54 -12.04 -1.16
CA GLY A 108 -15.21 -11.10 -2.24
C GLY A 108 -13.90 -11.46 -2.97
N SER A 109 -12.87 -11.85 -2.23
CA SER A 109 -11.59 -12.30 -2.82
C SER A 109 -11.69 -13.53 -3.69
N ARG A 110 -12.50 -14.52 -3.30
CA ARG A 110 -12.65 -15.76 -4.07
C ARG A 110 -13.25 -15.51 -5.46
N LYS A 111 -14.10 -14.48 -5.58
CA LYS A 111 -14.73 -14.09 -6.84
C LYS A 111 -13.82 -13.27 -7.76
N TYR A 112 -12.70 -12.74 -7.25
CA TYR A 112 -11.85 -11.82 -7.99
C TYR A 112 -10.77 -12.55 -8.81
N LYS A 113 -10.81 -12.38 -10.13
CA LYS A 113 -9.76 -12.83 -11.04
C LYS A 113 -8.69 -11.75 -11.16
N THR A 114 -7.44 -12.09 -10.83
CA THR A 114 -6.32 -11.13 -10.88
C THR A 114 -6.01 -10.71 -12.31
N LYS A 115 -5.97 -9.39 -12.56
CA LYS A 115 -5.43 -8.84 -13.80
C LYS A 115 -3.91 -8.93 -13.75
N LYS A 116 -3.34 -9.97 -14.34
CA LYS A 116 -1.88 -10.07 -14.53
C LYS A 116 -1.46 -9.13 -15.66
N ALA A 117 -0.27 -8.53 -15.52
CA ALA A 117 0.35 -7.83 -16.64
C ALA A 117 0.58 -8.82 -17.79
N LYS A 118 0.50 -8.34 -19.03
CA LYS A 118 0.83 -9.18 -20.19
C LYS A 118 2.30 -9.58 -20.08
N ILE A 119 2.58 -10.87 -20.25
CA ILE A 119 3.95 -11.37 -20.29
C ILE A 119 4.55 -10.87 -21.60
N LEU A 120 5.67 -10.15 -21.48
CA LEU A 120 6.42 -9.70 -22.64
C LEU A 120 7.28 -10.86 -23.12
N GLU A 121 6.86 -11.47 -24.23
CA GLU A 121 7.51 -12.66 -24.78
C GLU A 121 8.86 -12.32 -25.41
N ARG A 122 9.78 -13.29 -25.40
CA ARG A 122 11.13 -13.13 -25.97
C ARG A 122 11.10 -12.61 -27.41
N ASN A 123 10.21 -13.13 -28.25
CA ASN A 123 10.10 -12.71 -29.65
C ASN A 123 9.69 -11.24 -29.76
N GLN A 124 8.82 -10.75 -28.87
CA GLN A 124 8.39 -9.35 -28.86
C GLN A 124 9.54 -8.43 -28.41
N ILE A 125 10.38 -8.89 -27.47
CA ILE A 125 11.58 -8.18 -27.04
C ILE A 125 12.57 -8.07 -28.21
N GLU A 126 12.86 -9.19 -28.86
CA GLU A 126 13.80 -9.22 -29.99
C GLU A 126 13.31 -8.38 -31.16
N GLU A 127 12.02 -8.44 -31.47
CA GLU A 127 11.40 -7.62 -32.51
C GLU A 127 11.52 -6.13 -32.19
N PHE A 128 11.21 -5.73 -30.96
CA PHE A 128 11.34 -4.35 -30.52
C PHE A 128 12.79 -3.86 -30.60
N LEU A 129 13.75 -4.66 -30.10
CA LEU A 129 15.16 -4.30 -30.12
C LEU A 129 15.73 -4.17 -31.55
N LYS A 130 15.28 -5.02 -32.48
CA LYS A 130 15.79 -5.03 -33.87
C LYS A 130 15.09 -4.03 -34.79
N LYS A 131 13.77 -3.88 -34.69
CA LYS A 131 12.97 -3.14 -35.69
C LYS A 131 12.59 -1.72 -35.26
N ALA A 132 12.51 -1.41 -33.97
CA ALA A 132 12.14 -0.06 -33.54
C ALA A 132 13.26 0.95 -33.84
N PRO A 133 12.96 2.17 -34.30
CA PRO A 133 13.98 3.17 -34.61
C PRO A 133 14.69 3.66 -33.34
N ASP A 134 16.02 3.72 -33.37
CA ASP A 134 16.81 4.11 -32.19
C ASP A 134 16.65 5.59 -31.84
N VAL A 135 16.43 6.45 -32.83
CA VAL A 135 16.23 7.90 -32.63
C VAL A 135 15.08 8.17 -31.62
N GLU A 136 14.03 7.36 -31.66
CA GLU A 136 12.86 7.51 -30.77
C GLU A 136 12.92 6.59 -29.55
N TYR A 137 13.46 5.38 -29.69
CA TYR A 137 13.32 4.31 -28.69
C TYR A 137 14.62 3.87 -28.02
N LEU A 138 15.76 4.52 -28.28
CA LEU A 138 17.07 4.14 -27.69
C LEU A 138 17.00 4.02 -26.16
N GLN A 139 16.43 5.01 -25.49
CA GLN A 139 16.29 4.98 -24.03
C GLN A 139 15.43 3.81 -23.54
N ALA A 140 14.34 3.51 -24.25
CA ALA A 140 13.44 2.41 -23.91
C ALA A 140 14.09 1.04 -24.16
N LYS A 141 14.87 0.88 -25.23
CA LYS A 141 15.65 -0.33 -25.52
C LYS A 141 16.71 -0.58 -24.45
N VAL A 142 17.46 0.45 -24.06
CA VAL A 142 18.45 0.37 -22.98
C VAL A 142 17.76 0.00 -21.66
N ALA A 143 16.67 0.67 -21.31
CA ALA A 143 15.90 0.35 -20.10
C ALA A 143 15.34 -1.09 -20.11
N LEU A 144 14.89 -1.59 -21.27
CA LEU A 144 14.41 -2.96 -21.42
C LEU A 144 15.54 -3.99 -21.21
N ILE A 145 16.70 -3.80 -21.84
CA ILE A 145 17.87 -4.66 -21.67
C ILE A 145 18.30 -4.69 -20.21
N LEU A 146 18.37 -3.52 -19.56
CA LEU A 146 18.69 -3.40 -18.14
C LEU A 146 17.64 -4.07 -17.25
N GLY A 147 16.35 -3.96 -17.60
CA GLY A 147 15.26 -4.61 -16.88
C GLY A 147 15.32 -6.14 -16.96
N VAL A 148 15.66 -6.68 -18.14
CA VAL A 148 15.80 -8.12 -18.39
C VAL A 148 17.07 -8.66 -17.73
N ALA A 149 18.20 -7.98 -17.87
CA ALA A 149 19.48 -8.41 -17.31
C ALA A 149 19.57 -8.20 -15.78
N GLY A 150 18.92 -7.16 -15.25
CA GLY A 150 19.04 -6.73 -13.86
C GLY A 150 17.90 -7.16 -12.93
N ALA A 151 17.02 -8.07 -13.39
CA ALA A 151 15.86 -8.63 -12.67
C ALA A 151 15.52 -7.94 -11.34
N THR A 152 14.58 -7.00 -11.38
CA THR A 152 13.76 -6.47 -10.26
C THR A 152 14.35 -5.48 -9.24
N GLN A 153 15.64 -5.14 -9.25
CA GLN A 153 16.18 -4.14 -8.29
C GLN A 153 16.27 -2.69 -8.81
N PHE A 154 15.78 -2.44 -10.02
CA PHE A 154 15.83 -1.13 -10.68
C PHE A 154 15.34 0.01 -9.78
N ARG A 155 14.23 -0.16 -9.03
CA ARG A 155 13.71 0.90 -8.13
C ARG A 155 14.67 1.32 -7.00
N LYS A 156 15.56 0.45 -6.52
CA LYS A 156 16.47 0.76 -5.40
C LYS A 156 17.76 1.46 -5.85
N HIS A 157 18.17 1.22 -7.09
CA HIS A 157 19.48 1.63 -7.58
C HIS A 157 19.41 2.50 -8.84
N PHE A 158 18.22 2.87 -9.32
CA PHE A 158 18.02 3.64 -10.55
C PHE A 158 18.82 4.94 -10.58
N GLN A 159 18.82 5.73 -9.50
CA GLN A 159 19.63 6.96 -9.44
C GLN A 159 21.13 6.68 -9.50
N LYS A 160 21.61 5.64 -8.82
CA LYS A 160 23.01 5.24 -8.84
C LYS A 160 23.43 4.75 -10.23
N TRP A 161 22.54 4.04 -10.92
CA TRP A 161 22.74 3.58 -12.29
C TRP A 161 22.65 4.71 -13.32
N LEU A 162 21.75 5.67 -13.18
CA LEU A 162 21.69 6.88 -14.03
C LEU A 162 22.98 7.68 -13.95
N HIS A 163 23.54 7.83 -12.75
CA HIS A 163 24.81 8.52 -12.56
C HIS A 163 26.00 7.75 -13.18
N LEU A 164 26.01 6.42 -13.06
CA LEU A 164 27.03 5.57 -13.68
C LEU A 164 26.91 5.54 -15.21
N LEU A 165 25.68 5.47 -15.75
CA LEU A 165 25.41 5.53 -17.18
C LEU A 165 25.74 6.90 -17.76
N GLY A 166 25.41 7.99 -17.08
CA GLY A 166 25.83 9.34 -17.48
C GLY A 166 27.35 9.47 -17.55
N SER A 167 28.07 8.92 -16.57
CA SER A 167 29.54 8.90 -16.58
C SER A 167 30.13 8.00 -17.68
N LEU A 168 29.48 6.87 -17.99
CA LEU A 168 29.88 5.98 -19.09
C LEU A 168 29.63 6.61 -20.45
N ILE A 169 28.49 7.27 -20.65
CA ILE A 169 28.14 7.96 -21.90
C ILE A 169 29.12 9.11 -22.15
N GLN A 170 29.46 9.90 -21.13
CA GLN A 170 30.49 10.96 -21.24
C GLN A 170 31.89 10.43 -21.56
N LYS A 171 32.21 9.20 -21.14
CA LYS A 171 33.51 8.56 -21.41
C LYS A 171 33.59 7.90 -22.79
N VAL A 172 32.47 7.42 -23.32
CA VAL A 172 32.41 6.66 -24.59
C VAL A 172 32.13 7.58 -25.79
N LEU A 173 31.51 8.75 -25.58
CA LEU A 173 31.27 9.77 -26.61
C LEU A 173 31.73 11.15 -26.11
N PRO A 174 33.03 11.47 -26.16
CA PRO A 174 33.49 12.81 -25.87
C PRO A 174 33.18 13.70 -27.09
N GLY A 175 32.22 14.63 -26.96
CA GLY A 175 32.05 15.75 -27.90
C GLY A 175 30.76 15.80 -28.73
N MET A 176 29.59 15.56 -28.14
CA MET A 176 28.36 16.15 -28.68
C MET A 176 27.83 17.20 -27.71
N GLU A 177 28.35 18.42 -27.86
CA GLU A 177 27.61 19.66 -27.60
C GLU A 177 26.85 20.05 -28.86
#